data_AF-A0A370F0A2-F1
#
_entry.id   AF-A0A370F0A2-F1
#
_cell.length_a   1.000
_cell.length_b   1.000
_cell.length_c   1.000
_cell.angle_alpha   90.00
_cell.angle_beta   90.00
_cell.angle_gamma   90.00
#
_symmetry.space_group_name_H-M   'P 1'
#
loop_
_entity.id
_entity.type
_entity.pdbx_description
1 polymer ?
#
loop_
_entity_poly.entity_id
_entity_poly.type
_entity_poly.pdbx_seq_one_letter_code
_entity_poly.pdbx_strand_id
1 'polypeptide(L)'
;MFKFQNNAETWQRLDYHIMSRGFIKPYNDEMLLETDLEWLRKENYSIVNFDCLDWNNHIEVMHDDLSLNLHFPPYYGKNWDALYECLNELEISESGTVVVFKNLDMINIKTVHTLIDCFVSSAQRHILFNERLLVLIKVDNQKFELHPLGAFKMHWY
;
A
#
# COMPACT_ATOMS: atom_id res chain seq x y z
N MET A 1 -3.64 -3.98 -20.20
CA MET A 1 -4.17 -5.10 -19.36
C MET A 1 -3.20 -6.29 -19.32
N PHE A 2 -2.42 -6.47 -18.23
CA PHE A 2 -1.44 -7.57 -18.09
C PHE A 2 -1.90 -8.57 -17.01
N LYS A 3 -2.11 -9.82 -17.41
CA LYS A 3 -2.26 -10.98 -16.50
C LYS A 3 -0.91 -11.67 -16.39
N PHE A 4 -0.50 -12.05 -15.19
CA PHE A 4 0.72 -12.83 -15.00
C PHE A 4 0.61 -14.20 -15.69
N GLN A 5 1.67 -14.60 -16.40
CA GLN A 5 1.80 -15.93 -16.96
C GLN A 5 2.60 -16.80 -15.98
N ASN A 6 2.27 -18.10 -15.91
CA ASN A 6 3.00 -19.00 -15.03
C ASN A 6 4.30 -19.47 -15.69
N ASN A 7 5.30 -18.59 -15.73
CA ASN A 7 6.60 -18.85 -16.36
C ASN A 7 7.75 -18.16 -15.60
N ALA A 8 8.97 -18.59 -15.89
CA ALA A 8 10.17 -18.13 -15.19
C ALA A 8 10.39 -16.60 -15.33
N GLU A 9 10.06 -16.01 -16.47
CA GLU A 9 10.18 -14.57 -16.71
C GLU A 9 9.27 -13.77 -15.78
N THR A 10 8.02 -14.21 -15.62
CA THR A 10 7.05 -13.57 -14.73
C THR A 10 7.48 -13.69 -13.27
N TRP A 11 8.00 -14.85 -12.87
CA TRP A 11 8.43 -15.09 -11.49
C TRP A 11 9.60 -14.22 -11.07
N GLN A 12 10.36 -13.65 -12.01
CA GLN A 12 11.49 -12.74 -11.75
C GLN A 12 11.07 -11.27 -11.67
N ARG A 13 9.82 -10.94 -12.04
CA ARG A 13 9.35 -9.56 -12.00
C ARG A 13 9.18 -9.06 -10.58
N LEU A 14 9.55 -7.81 -10.33
CA LEU A 14 9.43 -7.18 -9.02
C LEU A 14 7.96 -7.10 -8.55
N ASP A 15 7.04 -6.70 -9.43
CA ASP A 15 5.62 -6.63 -9.12
C ASP A 15 5.03 -8.00 -8.73
N TYR A 16 5.41 -9.06 -9.45
CA TYR A 16 5.05 -10.44 -9.08
C TYR A 16 5.57 -10.81 -7.68
N HIS A 17 6.83 -10.47 -7.36
CA HIS A 17 7.40 -10.75 -6.04
C HIS A 17 6.68 -10.01 -4.90
N ILE A 18 6.27 -8.76 -5.11
CA ILE A 18 5.53 -7.98 -4.11
C ILE A 18 4.13 -8.58 -3.92
N MET A 19 3.41 -8.82 -5.01
CA MET A 19 2.03 -9.34 -4.96
C MET A 19 1.96 -10.74 -4.35
N SER A 20 2.87 -11.64 -4.72
CA SER A 20 2.95 -13.00 -4.15
C SER A 20 3.28 -13.04 -2.66
N ARG A 21 3.71 -11.92 -2.08
CA ARG A 21 4.05 -11.75 -0.65
C ARG A 21 3.06 -10.85 0.10
N GLY A 22 1.83 -10.72 -0.42
CA GLY A 22 0.76 -9.98 0.27
C GLY A 22 0.67 -8.51 -0.12
N PHE A 23 1.08 -8.16 -1.35
CA PHE A 23 0.99 -6.80 -1.91
C PHE A 23 1.84 -5.75 -1.20
N ILE A 24 2.71 -6.19 -0.29
CA ILE A 24 3.53 -5.32 0.55
C ILE A 24 5.01 -5.69 0.45
N LYS A 25 5.88 -4.69 0.46
CA LYS A 25 7.33 -4.90 0.58
C LYS A 25 7.96 -3.85 1.52
N PRO A 26 8.58 -4.28 2.64
CA PRO A 26 9.30 -3.38 3.53
C PRO A 26 10.75 -3.15 3.06
N TYR A 27 11.28 -1.99 3.41
CA TYR A 27 12.63 -1.51 3.10
C TYR A 27 13.24 -0.86 4.34
N ASN A 28 14.51 -1.15 4.56
CA ASN A 28 15.37 -0.40 5.49
C ASN A 28 16.42 0.43 4.72
N ASP A 29 16.86 -0.06 3.56
CA ASP A 29 17.80 0.59 2.65
C ASP A 29 17.07 1.49 1.63
N GLU A 30 17.37 2.79 1.67
CA GLU A 30 16.82 3.80 0.76
C GLU A 30 17.23 3.55 -0.71
N MET A 31 18.46 3.11 -0.96
CA MET A 31 18.93 2.86 -2.33
C MET A 31 18.20 1.69 -2.98
N LEU A 32 17.86 0.66 -2.17
CA LEU A 32 17.08 -0.47 -2.65
C LEU A 32 15.64 -0.05 -2.98
N LEU A 33 15.02 0.80 -2.13
CA LEU A 33 13.70 1.36 -2.42
C LEU A 33 13.72 2.13 -3.73
N GLU A 34 14.66 3.06 -3.91
CA GLU A 34 14.72 3.87 -5.12
C GLU A 34 14.99 3.04 -6.39
N THR A 35 15.83 2.00 -6.30
CA THR A 35 16.05 1.06 -7.40
C THR A 35 14.76 0.37 -7.84
N ASP A 36 13.96 -0.07 -6.87
CA ASP A 36 12.67 -0.71 -7.12
C ASP A 36 11.62 0.27 -7.65
N LEU A 37 11.59 1.51 -7.14
CA LEU A 37 10.74 2.57 -7.66
C LEU A 37 11.10 2.93 -9.11
N GLU A 38 12.37 2.96 -9.47
CA GLU A 38 12.80 3.14 -10.86
C GLU A 38 12.31 2.02 -11.77
N TRP A 39 12.35 0.76 -11.31
CA TRP A 39 11.79 -0.36 -12.05
C TRP A 39 10.27 -0.20 -12.24
N LEU A 40 9.54 0.15 -11.18
CA LEU A 40 8.08 0.36 -11.23
C LEU A 40 7.69 1.51 -12.16
N ARG A 41 8.45 2.62 -12.16
CA ARG A 41 8.27 3.73 -13.11
C ARG A 41 8.48 3.28 -14.55
N LYS A 42 9.51 2.47 -14.83
CA LYS A 42 9.76 1.90 -16.17
C LYS A 42 8.63 1.00 -16.64
N GLU A 43 7.95 0.33 -15.72
CA GLU A 43 6.76 -0.49 -15.97
C GLU A 43 5.46 0.33 -15.92
N ASN A 44 5.55 1.67 -15.95
CA ASN A 44 4.42 2.63 -16.00
C ASN A 44 3.46 2.58 -14.80
N TYR A 45 3.91 2.14 -13.63
CA TYR A 45 3.11 2.26 -12.41
C TYR A 45 2.96 3.73 -12.00
N SER A 46 1.76 4.10 -11.53
CA SER A 46 1.57 5.35 -10.79
C SER A 46 2.16 5.20 -9.39
N ILE A 47 2.86 6.22 -8.89
CA ILE A 47 3.51 6.17 -7.57
C ILE A 47 3.04 7.37 -6.75
N VAL A 48 2.46 7.06 -5.59
CA VAL A 48 2.05 8.05 -4.59
C VAL A 48 2.95 7.87 -3.36
N ASN A 49 3.59 8.93 -2.91
CA ASN A 49 4.53 8.89 -1.79
C ASN A 49 3.98 9.68 -0.61
N PHE A 50 4.14 9.12 0.59
CA PHE A 50 3.81 9.74 1.86
C PHE A 50 5.06 9.80 2.74
N ASP A 51 5.39 11.00 3.19
CA ASP A 51 6.33 11.19 4.31
C ASP A 51 5.51 11.32 5.59
N CYS A 52 5.51 10.26 6.40
CA CYS A 52 4.59 10.13 7.52
C CYS A 52 5.12 10.78 8.82
N LEU A 53 6.17 11.60 8.76
CA LEU A 53 6.74 12.27 9.93
C LEU A 53 5.71 13.11 10.70
N ASP A 54 4.86 13.84 9.98
CA ASP A 54 3.87 14.75 10.57
C ASP A 54 2.59 14.04 11.06
N TRP A 55 2.47 12.73 10.83
CA TRP A 55 1.29 11.95 11.24
C TRP A 55 1.34 11.53 12.71
N ASN A 56 2.49 11.72 13.38
CA ASN A 56 2.69 11.26 14.75
C ASN A 56 1.73 11.96 15.73
N ASN A 57 0.85 11.18 16.36
CA ASN A 57 -0.24 11.64 17.25
C ASN A 57 -1.31 12.53 16.59
N HIS A 58 -1.31 12.63 15.27
CA HIS A 58 -2.21 13.47 14.48
C HIS A 58 -2.90 12.63 13.39
N ILE A 59 -3.83 11.77 13.79
CA ILE A 59 -4.55 10.87 12.87
C ILE A 59 -5.38 11.65 11.84
N GLU A 60 -5.84 12.84 12.19
CA GLU A 60 -6.50 13.79 11.30
C GLU A 60 -5.59 14.26 10.16
N VAL A 61 -4.31 14.53 10.44
CA VAL A 61 -3.32 14.94 9.43
C VAL A 61 -3.06 13.79 8.46
N MET A 62 -2.95 12.56 8.97
CA MET A 62 -2.85 11.35 8.13
C MET A 62 -4.05 11.24 7.18
N HIS A 63 -5.28 11.39 7.68
CA HIS A 63 -6.48 11.30 6.85
C HIS A 63 -6.55 12.42 5.80
N ASP A 64 -6.13 13.64 6.14
CA ASP A 64 -6.09 14.76 5.20
C ASP A 64 -5.06 14.54 4.09
N ASP A 65 -3.88 14.06 4.45
CA ASP A 65 -2.80 13.77 3.50
C ASP A 65 -3.18 12.62 2.56
N LEU A 66 -3.75 11.54 3.09
CA LEU A 66 -4.31 10.44 2.30
C LEU A 66 -5.39 10.93 1.34
N SER A 67 -6.34 11.73 1.84
CA SER A 67 -7.45 12.26 1.04
C SER A 67 -6.97 13.12 -0.11
N LEU A 68 -5.96 13.97 0.14
CA LEU A 68 -5.42 14.87 -0.86
C LEU A 68 -4.66 14.10 -1.96
N ASN A 69 -3.73 13.22 -1.57
CA ASN A 69 -2.82 12.58 -2.53
C ASN A 69 -3.45 11.39 -3.26
N LEU A 70 -4.44 10.73 -2.65
CA LEU A 70 -5.21 9.65 -3.30
C LEU A 70 -6.50 10.18 -3.96
N HIS A 71 -6.73 11.49 -3.94
CA HIS A 71 -7.88 12.15 -4.57
C HIS A 71 -9.23 11.58 -4.10
N PHE A 72 -9.36 11.33 -2.79
CA PHE A 72 -10.63 10.88 -2.21
C PHE A 72 -11.72 11.93 -2.38
N PRO A 73 -13.00 11.52 -2.43
CA PRO A 73 -14.11 12.43 -2.63
C PRO A 73 -14.26 13.45 -1.50
N PRO A 74 -14.87 14.63 -1.75
CA PRO A 74 -15.06 15.68 -0.74
C PRO A 74 -15.85 15.26 0.51
N TYR A 75 -16.62 14.17 0.41
CA TYR A 75 -17.40 13.60 1.52
C TYR A 75 -16.62 12.55 2.33
N TYR A 76 -15.30 12.43 2.14
CA TYR A 76 -14.46 11.51 2.90
C TYR A 76 -14.58 11.73 4.42
N GLY A 77 -15.02 10.69 5.14
CA GLY A 77 -15.37 10.76 6.56
C GLY A 77 -14.21 10.79 7.56
N LYS A 78 -12.94 10.76 7.09
CA LYS A 78 -11.71 10.83 7.90
C LYS A 78 -11.69 9.87 9.10
N ASN A 79 -12.07 8.63 8.85
CA ASN A 79 -12.01 7.52 9.80
C ASN A 79 -11.65 6.22 9.08
N TRP A 80 -11.43 5.13 9.82
CA TRP A 80 -10.98 3.85 9.24
C TRP A 80 -11.99 3.21 8.28
N ASP A 81 -13.29 3.28 8.58
CA ASP A 81 -14.32 2.73 7.71
C ASP A 81 -14.38 3.51 6.39
N ALA A 82 -14.38 4.84 6.46
CA ALA A 82 -14.34 5.71 5.29
C ALA A 82 -13.05 5.52 4.48
N LEU A 83 -11.90 5.31 5.14
CA LEU A 83 -10.63 4.99 4.47
C LEU A 83 -10.77 3.70 3.67
N TYR A 84 -11.29 2.65 4.31
CA TYR A 84 -11.45 1.36 3.67
C TYR A 84 -12.42 1.43 2.47
N GLU A 85 -13.53 2.15 2.60
CA GLU A 85 -14.47 2.39 1.49
C GLU A 85 -13.79 3.11 0.32
N CYS A 86 -13.13 4.24 0.58
CA CYS A 86 -12.45 5.01 -0.46
C CYS A 86 -11.31 4.23 -1.12
N LEU A 87 -10.57 3.43 -0.35
CA LEU A 87 -9.54 2.56 -0.89
C LEU A 87 -10.11 1.45 -1.78
N ASN A 88 -11.33 0.96 -1.55
CA ASN A 88 -11.95 -0.05 -2.41
C ASN A 88 -12.50 0.52 -3.72
N GLU A 89 -12.77 1.82 -3.76
CA GLU A 89 -13.23 2.56 -4.94
C GLU A 89 -12.09 3.35 -5.61
N LEU A 90 -10.85 3.17 -5.14
CA LEU A 90 -9.69 3.87 -5.67
C LEU A 90 -9.49 3.53 -7.14
N GLU A 91 -9.37 4.55 -8.00
CA GLU A 91 -9.03 4.36 -9.40
C GLU A 91 -7.56 3.91 -9.51
N ILE A 92 -7.36 2.65 -9.90
CA ILE A 92 -6.03 2.09 -10.11
C ILE A 92 -5.58 2.35 -11.55
N SER A 93 -4.34 2.81 -11.72
CA SER A 93 -3.80 3.07 -13.06
C SER A 93 -3.72 1.77 -13.87
N GLU A 94 -3.69 1.84 -15.20
CA GLU A 94 -3.69 0.65 -16.07
C GLU A 94 -2.57 -0.36 -15.73
N SER A 95 -1.39 0.14 -15.39
CA SER A 95 -0.24 -0.70 -15.02
C SER A 95 -0.22 -1.05 -13.53
N GLY A 96 -0.96 -0.30 -12.71
CA GLY A 96 -1.03 -0.41 -11.27
C GLY A 96 -0.68 0.88 -10.54
N THR A 97 -1.01 0.94 -9.25
CA THR A 97 -0.71 2.05 -8.36
C THR A 97 0.15 1.53 -7.20
N VAL A 98 1.23 2.23 -6.91
CA VAL A 98 2.13 1.96 -5.79
C VAL A 98 2.01 3.07 -4.78
N VAL A 99 1.74 2.71 -3.53
CA VAL A 99 1.69 3.62 -2.40
C VAL A 99 2.91 3.38 -1.54
N VAL A 100 3.71 4.42 -1.37
CA VAL A 100 4.97 4.38 -0.62
C VAL A 100 4.78 5.14 0.67
N PHE A 101 5.03 4.51 1.81
CA PHE A 101 5.06 5.16 3.11
C PHE A 101 6.48 5.20 3.64
N LYS A 102 6.98 6.39 3.96
CA LYS A 102 8.26 6.59 4.65
C LYS A 102 7.99 7.00 6.11
N ASN A 103 8.87 6.58 7.02
CA ASN A 103 8.85 7.01 8.43
C ASN A 103 7.63 6.54 9.25
N LEU A 104 7.01 5.41 8.88
CA LEU A 104 5.89 4.83 9.64
C LEU A 104 6.28 4.38 11.06
N ASP A 105 7.56 4.09 11.30
CA ASP A 105 8.11 3.73 12.60
C ASP A 105 8.05 4.87 13.64
N MET A 106 7.70 6.09 13.21
CA MET A 106 7.45 7.24 14.08
C MET A 106 6.00 7.29 14.61
N ILE A 107 5.10 6.47 14.08
CA ILE A 107 3.67 6.46 14.43
C ILE A 107 3.39 5.31 15.41
N ASN A 108 2.34 5.46 16.21
CA ASN A 108 1.83 4.37 17.04
C ASN A 108 1.59 3.09 16.22
N ILE A 109 2.20 1.98 16.65
CA ILE A 109 2.17 0.70 15.92
C ILE A 109 0.75 0.18 15.63
N LYS A 110 -0.25 0.48 16.48
CA LYS A 110 -1.64 0.07 16.25
C LYS A 110 -2.25 0.84 15.09
N THR A 111 -2.02 2.15 15.04
CA THR A 111 -2.45 3.01 13.92
C THR A 111 -1.82 2.55 12.62
N VAL A 112 -0.51 2.26 12.63
CA VAL A 112 0.19 1.77 11.45
C VAL A 112 -0.35 0.41 11.00
N HIS A 113 -0.58 -0.51 11.95
CA HIS A 113 -1.17 -1.80 11.64
C HIS A 113 -2.54 -1.64 10.97
N THR A 114 -3.46 -0.87 11.55
CA THR A 114 -4.78 -0.63 10.96
C THR A 114 -4.67 0.03 9.57
N LEU A 115 -3.82 1.04 9.41
CA LEU A 115 -3.60 1.70 8.13
C LEU A 115 -3.17 0.70 7.06
N ILE A 116 -2.10 -0.04 7.31
CA ILE A 116 -1.54 -0.96 6.33
C ILE A 116 -2.49 -2.13 6.07
N ASP A 117 -3.23 -2.58 7.08
CA ASP A 117 -4.25 -3.63 6.93
C ASP A 117 -5.41 -3.18 6.02
N CYS A 118 -5.83 -1.91 6.08
CA CYS A 118 -6.79 -1.34 5.12
C CYS A 118 -6.26 -1.39 3.68
N PHE A 119 -5.00 -0.99 3.45
CA PHE A 119 -4.40 -1.03 2.11
C PHE A 119 -4.23 -2.45 1.58
N VAL A 120 -3.76 -3.40 2.40
CA VAL A 120 -3.59 -4.80 1.99
C VAL A 120 -4.96 -5.43 1.69
N SER A 121 -5.97 -5.17 2.52
CA SER A 121 -7.34 -5.67 2.30
C SER A 121 -7.95 -5.10 1.01
N SER A 122 -7.77 -3.79 0.74
CA SER A 122 -8.18 -3.19 -0.52
C SER A 122 -7.42 -3.78 -1.72
N ALA A 123 -6.09 -4.00 -1.61
CA ALA A 123 -5.30 -4.62 -2.66
C ALA A 123 -5.79 -6.04 -3.02
N GLN A 124 -6.19 -6.83 -2.02
CA GLN A 124 -6.82 -8.14 -2.22
C GLN A 124 -8.15 -8.05 -2.98
N ARG A 125 -8.92 -6.97 -2.79
CA ARG A 125 -10.15 -6.74 -3.55
C ARG A 125 -9.84 -6.31 -4.99
N HIS A 126 -8.94 -5.34 -5.18
CA HIS A 126 -8.55 -4.82 -6.50
C HIS A 126 -8.03 -5.91 -7.44
N ILE A 127 -7.32 -6.91 -6.90
CA ILE A 127 -6.79 -7.98 -7.74
C ILE A 127 -7.89 -8.82 -8.42
N LEU A 128 -9.12 -8.83 -7.89
CA LEU A 128 -10.27 -9.46 -8.53
C LEU A 128 -10.62 -8.81 -9.87
N PHE A 129 -10.29 -7.54 -10.04
CA PHE A 129 -10.52 -6.74 -11.24
C PHE A 129 -9.23 -6.59 -12.08
N ASN A 130 -8.18 -7.34 -11.76
CA ASN A 130 -6.85 -7.24 -12.36
C ASN A 130 -6.21 -5.85 -12.16
N GLU A 131 -6.61 -5.15 -11.11
CA GLU A 131 -6.04 -3.89 -10.67
C GLU A 131 -4.97 -4.16 -9.60
N ARG A 132 -3.83 -3.47 -9.72
CA ARG A 132 -2.65 -3.74 -8.88
C ARG A 132 -2.41 -2.56 -7.96
N LEU A 133 -2.82 -2.70 -6.70
CA LEU A 133 -2.43 -1.80 -5.62
C LEU A 133 -1.26 -2.44 -4.86
N LEU A 134 -0.10 -1.78 -4.83
CA LEU A 134 1.10 -2.25 -4.13
C LEU A 134 1.44 -1.27 -3.01
N VAL A 135 1.96 -1.78 -1.89
CA VAL A 135 2.37 -1.00 -0.73
C VAL A 135 3.86 -1.19 -0.49
N LEU A 136 4.63 -0.10 -0.50
CA LEU A 136 6.04 -0.12 -0.12
C LEU A 136 6.20 0.66 1.18
N ILE A 137 6.93 0.08 2.14
CA ILE A 137 7.16 0.70 3.44
C ILE A 137 8.64 0.90 3.64
N LYS A 138 9.06 2.13 3.89
CA LYS A 138 10.41 2.47 4.33
C LYS A 138 10.38 2.90 5.79
N VAL A 139 11.13 2.17 6.62
CA VAL A 139 11.40 2.53 8.03
C VAL A 139 12.89 2.44 8.34
N ASP A 140 13.39 3.21 9.29
CA ASP A 140 14.79 3.08 9.77
C ASP A 140 14.91 2.02 10.86
N ASN A 141 13.88 1.87 11.69
CA ASN A 141 13.86 0.93 12.79
C ASN A 141 13.76 -0.54 12.32
N GLN A 142 14.86 -1.29 12.45
CA GLN A 142 14.90 -2.72 12.11
C GLN A 142 14.02 -3.63 12.99
N LYS A 143 13.53 -3.12 14.12
CA LYS A 143 12.59 -3.83 15.01
C LYS A 143 11.13 -3.52 14.67
N PHE A 144 10.88 -2.72 13.63
CA PHE A 144 9.53 -2.45 13.17
C PHE A 144 8.93 -3.74 12.60
N GLU A 145 7.91 -4.25 13.28
CA GLU A 145 7.21 -5.46 12.92
C GLU A 145 5.71 -5.24 13.07
N LEU A 146 4.97 -5.59 12.04
CA LEU A 146 3.51 -5.57 12.04
C LEU A 146 2.99 -6.99 12.28
N HIS A 147 1.90 -7.10 13.03
CA HIS A 147 1.12 -8.35 13.06
C HIS A 147 0.64 -8.71 11.65
N PRO A 148 0.28 -9.98 11.38
CA PRO A 148 -0.24 -10.40 10.09
C PRO A 148 -1.31 -9.44 9.54
N LEU A 149 -1.21 -9.15 8.25
CA LEU A 149 -2.04 -8.20 7.50
C LEU A 149 -2.96 -8.94 6.54
N GLY A 150 -4.12 -8.37 6.24
CA GLY A 150 -5.13 -8.97 5.35
C GLY A 150 -5.69 -10.27 5.91
N ALA A 151 -5.77 -10.40 7.24
CA ALA A 151 -6.30 -11.57 7.89
C ALA A 151 -7.82 -11.66 7.66
N PHE A 152 -8.29 -12.77 7.11
CA PHE A 152 -9.72 -13.01 7.01
C PHE A 152 -10.25 -13.57 8.34
N LYS A 153 -11.39 -13.05 8.78
CA LYS A 153 -12.16 -13.67 9.85
C LYS A 153 -13.12 -14.67 9.24
N MET A 154 -13.16 -15.89 9.77
CA MET A 154 -14.16 -16.87 9.35
C MET A 154 -15.54 -16.35 9.76
N HIS A 155 -16.40 -16.15 8.77
CA HIS A 155 -17.81 -15.85 8.97
C HIS A 155 -18.64 -17.03 8.43
N TRP A 156 -19.60 -17.46 9.22
CA TRP A 156 -20.65 -18.35 8.72
C TRP A 156 -21.64 -17.48 7.94
N TYR A 157 -21.89 -17.85 6.69
CA TYR A 157 -22.87 -17.23 5.80
C TYR A 157 -24.06 -18.17 5.59
#